data_AF-A0A553STA6-F1
#
_entry.id   AF-A0A553STA6-F1
#
_cell.length_a   1.000
_cell.length_b   1.000
_cell.length_c   1.000
_cell.angle_alpha   90.00
_cell.angle_beta   90.00
_cell.angle_gamma   90.00
#
_symmetry.space_group_name_H-M   'P 1'
#
loop_
_entity.id
_entity.type
_entity.pdbx_description
1 polymer ?
#
loop_
_entity_poly.entity_id
_entity_poly.type
_entity_poly.pdbx_seq_one_letter_code
_entity_poly.pdbx_strand_id
1 'polypeptide(L)' 'MNPLSIWSNAVEVRKAFIIDQLLSIGIYKKENVQLYELSLSELESEYYLHIRGKRL' A
#
# COMPACT_ATOMS: atom_id res chain seq x y z
N MET A 1 9.09 -2.45 -26.85
CA MET A 1 8.42 -1.73 -25.74
C MET A 1 7.07 -2.41 -25.54
N ASN A 2 6.93 -3.20 -24.49
CA ASN A 2 5.75 -4.04 -24.29
C ASN A 2 4.67 -3.19 -23.60
N PRO A 3 3.45 -3.07 -24.16
CA PRO A 3 2.38 -2.21 -23.61
C PRO A 3 1.87 -2.67 -22.24
N LEU A 4 2.24 -3.87 -21.79
CA LEU A 4 1.93 -4.41 -20.46
C LEU A 4 2.80 -3.79 -19.33
N SER A 5 3.89 -3.08 -19.64
CA SER A 5 4.78 -2.49 -18.62
C SER A 5 4.28 -1.17 -18.03
N ILE A 6 3.41 -0.44 -18.74
CA ILE A 6 2.97 0.90 -18.31
C ILE A 6 1.87 0.80 -17.23
N TRP A 7 1.00 -0.21 -17.32
CA TRP A 7 -0.10 -0.43 -16.39
C TRP A 7 0.36 -1.00 -15.05
N SER A 8 1.35 -1.91 -15.06
CA SER A 8 1.95 -2.42 -13.82
C SER A 8 2.59 -1.29 -13.01
N ASN A 9 3.23 -0.33 -13.69
CA ASN A 9 3.91 0.78 -13.02
C ASN A 9 2.94 1.65 -12.19
N ALA A 10 1.71 1.91 -12.65
CA ALA A 10 0.77 2.72 -11.88
C ALA A 10 0.30 2.01 -10.59
N VAL A 11 0.06 0.70 -10.68
CA VAL A 11 -0.32 -0.14 -9.53
C VAL A 11 0.85 -0.31 -8.57
N GLU A 12 2.05 -0.57 -9.09
CA GLU A 12 3.28 -0.72 -8.30
C GLU A 12 3.67 0.59 -7.61
N VAL A 13 3.59 1.73 -8.31
CA VAL A 13 3.81 3.06 -7.72
C VAL A 13 2.81 3.33 -6.60
N ARG A 14 1.54 2.95 -6.79
CA ARG A 14 0.52 3.13 -5.75
C ARG A 14 0.75 2.21 -4.56
N LYS A 15 1.13 0.95 -4.77
CA LYS A 15 1.57 0.05 -3.69
C LYS A 15 2.76 0.64 -2.94
N ALA A 16 3.80 1.07 -3.64
CA ALA A 16 4.99 1.63 -3.04
C ALA A 16 4.66 2.89 -2.22
N PHE A 17 3.81 3.77 -2.73
CA PHE A 17 3.35 4.96 -2.02
C PHE A 17 2.60 4.60 -0.73
N ILE A 18 1.71 3.63 -0.78
CA ILE A 18 0.95 3.18 0.39
C ILE A 18 1.88 2.54 1.43
N ILE A 19 2.78 1.67 0.97
CA ILE A 19 3.75 1.00 1.85
C ILE A 19 4.64 2.05 2.51
N ASP A 20 5.17 3.03 1.77
CA ASP A 20 5.97 4.13 2.30
C ASP A 20 5.21 4.94 3.37
N GLN A 21 3.95 5.28 3.09
CA GLN A 21 3.09 5.98 4.05
C GLN A 21 2.81 5.15 5.31
N LEU A 22 2.54 3.85 5.17
CA LEU A 22 2.33 2.93 6.30
C LEU A 22 3.63 2.77 7.11
N LEU A 23 4.77 2.64 6.44
CA LEU A 23 6.09 2.59 7.08
C LEU A 23 6.39 3.88 7.83
N SER A 24 6.06 5.04 7.26
CA SER A 24 6.27 6.36 7.87
C SER A 24 5.47 6.55 9.16
N ILE A 25 4.34 5.88 9.34
CA ILE A 25 3.57 5.90 10.59
C ILE A 25 3.96 4.77 11.56
N GLY A 26 4.96 3.96 11.21
CA GLY A 26 5.47 2.86 12.03
C GLY A 26 4.75 1.52 11.83
N ILE A 27 3.95 1.39 10.77
CA ILE A 27 3.31 0.13 10.38
C ILE A 27 4.18 -0.54 9.33
N TYR A 28 4.79 -1.67 9.69
CA TYR A 28 5.69 -2.43 8.81
C TYR A 28 5.19 -3.85 8.52
N LYS A 29 4.27 -4.35 9.34
CA LYS A 29 3.64 -5.67 9.19
C LYS A 29 2.23 -5.63 9.78
N LYS A 30 1.30 -6.33 9.15
CA LYS A 30 -0.06 -6.53 9.65
C LYS A 30 -0.21 -7.98 10.06
N GLU A 31 -0.59 -8.24 11.32
CA GLU A 31 -0.94 -9.58 11.80
C GLU A 31 0.08 -10.69 11.41
N ASN A 32 1.38 -10.39 11.52
CA ASN A 32 2.50 -11.28 11.17
C ASN A 32 2.84 -11.39 9.66
N VAL A 33 2.09 -10.76 8.78
CA VAL A 33 2.34 -10.71 7.33
C VAL A 33 3.03 -9.40 6.96
N GLN A 34 4.04 -9.46 6.07
CA GLN A 34 4.73 -8.26 5.60
C GLN A 34 3.81 -7.41 4.71
N LEU A 35 3.95 -6.08 4.74
CA LEU A 35 3.18 -5.19 3.85
C LEU A 35 3.35 -5.53 2.36
N TYR A 36 4.51 -6.07 1.98
CA TYR A 36 4.79 -6.51 0.60
C TYR A 36 4.04 -7.79 0.20
N GLU A 37 3.62 -8.60 1.17
CA GLU A 37 2.79 -9.79 0.95
C GLU A 37 1.30 -9.45 0.89
N LEU A 38 0.92 -8.24 1.30
CA LEU A 38 -0.46 -7.78 1.18
C LEU A 38 -0.81 -7.43 -0.27
N SER A 39 -2.06 -7.73 -0.63
CA SER A 39 -2.64 -7.30 -1.90
C SER A 39 -2.83 -5.77 -1.94
N LEU A 40 -2.92 -5.18 -3.14
CA LEU A 40 -3.13 -3.72 -3.28
C LEU A 40 -4.36 -3.26 -2.49
N SER A 41 -5.46 -4.00 -2.56
CA SER A 41 -6.70 -3.67 -1.85
C SER A 41 -6.56 -3.69 -0.33
N GLU A 42 -5.75 -4.62 0.21
CA GLU A 42 -5.44 -4.69 1.64
C GLU A 42 -4.60 -3.49 2.06
N LEU A 43 -3.55 -3.17 1.29
CA LEU A 43 -2.75 -1.96 1.49
C LEU A 43 -3.61 -0.69 1.44
N GLU A 44 -4.48 -0.55 0.44
CA GLU A 44 -5.39 0.60 0.33
C GLU A 44 -6.39 0.67 1.50
N SER A 45 -6.87 -0.47 2.00
CA SER A 45 -7.74 -0.53 3.17
C SER A 45 -7.02 -0.06 4.42
N GLU A 46 -5.81 -0.57 4.69
CA GLU A 46 -4.99 -0.15 5.84
C GLU A 46 -4.63 1.33 5.74
N TYR A 47 -4.24 1.79 4.56
CA TYR A 47 -3.99 3.20 4.30
C TYR A 47 -5.21 4.05 4.61
N TYR A 48 -6.39 3.66 4.14
CA TYR A 48 -7.62 4.38 4.42
C TYR A 48 -7.95 4.39 5.92
N LEU A 49 -7.82 3.24 6.60
CA LEU A 49 -8.09 3.12 8.03
C LEU A 49 -7.13 3.97 8.87
N HIS A 50 -5.83 3.93 8.60
CA HIS A 50 -4.82 4.59 9.40
C HIS A 50 -4.57 6.06 9.03
N ILE A 51 -4.60 6.41 7.74
CA ILE A 51 -4.34 7.78 7.26
C ILE A 51 -5.63 8.59 7.16
N ARG A 52 -6.72 8.00 6.65
CA ARG A 52 -7.98 8.72 6.37
C ARG A 52 -9.02 8.58 7.49
N GLY A 53 -8.96 7.48 8.24
CA GLY A 53 -9.85 7.17 9.37
C GLY A 53 -9.62 8.01 10.63
N LYS A 54 -8.61 8.90 10.64
CA LYS A 54 -8.39 9.88 11.71
C LYS A 54 -9.37 11.07 11.59
N ARG A 55 -10.67 10.78 11.54
CA ARG A 55 -11.78 11.72 11.77
C ARG A 55 -12.78 11.03 12.71
N LEU A 56 -12.40 10.96 13.98
CA LEU A 56 -13.32 10.86 15.11
C LEU A 56 -13.20 12.18 15.87
#